data_AF-W4UQD3-F1
#
_entry.id   AF-W4UQD3-F1
#
_cell.length_a   1.000
_cell.length_b   1.000
_cell.length_c   1.000
_cell.angle_alpha   90.00
_cell.angle_beta   90.00
_cell.angle_gamma   90.00
#
_symmetry.space_group_name_H-M   'P 1'
#
loop_
_entity.id
_entity.type
_entity.pdbx_description
1 polymer ?
#
loop_
_entity_poly.entity_id
_entity_poly.type
_entity_poly.pdbx_seq_one_letter_code
_entity_poly.pdbx_strand_id
1 'polypeptide(L)'
;MNGLDQDMMQRNLSCKNFRDSQKNMITSGILQFFVILLFLMLGVLLYTFTAQQGIINPDKSDELFPMIATGGYFPAIVGILFIIGLISSAYSAAGSALTALTTSFTVDILKAHKKEEAILSKIRKRVHIGMAIVMGLVIFVFNLVNSTSVIDAIYTLASYTYGPILGLFAFGIFTKKQVYDKYIPVVAILSPLLCYVLQRNSEAWFAGYQISYELLILNASFTFAGLCVLIRKEKKVGVSEPNKISEQ
;
A
#
# COMPACT_ATOMS: atom_id res chain seq x y z
N MET A 1 -0.82 -4.38 5.46
CA MET A 1 0.31 -3.63 4.87
C MET A 1 1.58 -3.64 5.72
N ASN A 2 1.52 -3.91 7.03
CA ASN A 2 2.64 -3.72 7.98
C ASN A 2 3.97 -4.47 7.71
N GLY A 3 4.03 -5.37 6.72
CA GLY A 3 5.25 -6.07 6.29
C GLY A 3 5.62 -5.90 4.82
N LEU A 4 4.80 -5.19 4.02
CA LEU A 4 5.06 -4.91 2.60
C LEU A 4 5.36 -3.43 2.34
N ASP A 5 4.86 -2.57 3.21
CA ASP A 5 5.08 -1.13 3.15
C ASP A 5 6.38 -0.77 3.88
N GLN A 6 7.26 -0.04 3.18
CA GLN A 6 8.56 0.38 3.70
C GLN A 6 8.42 1.21 5.00
N ASP A 7 7.46 2.14 5.09
CA ASP A 7 7.26 2.99 6.27
C ASP A 7 6.84 2.13 7.47
N MET A 8 5.83 1.29 7.27
CA MET A 8 5.33 0.41 8.34
C MET A 8 6.39 -0.62 8.77
N MET A 9 7.16 -1.17 7.82
CA MET A 9 8.23 -2.11 8.09
C MET A 9 9.34 -1.45 8.92
N GLN A 10 9.78 -0.24 8.55
CA GLN A 10 10.83 0.49 9.27
C GLN A 10 10.43 0.82 10.71
N ARG A 11 9.16 1.19 10.94
CA ARG A 11 8.64 1.43 12.30
C ARG A 11 8.71 0.18 13.16
N ASN A 12 8.40 -0.99 12.61
CA ASN A 12 8.46 -2.26 13.33
C ASN A 12 9.91 -2.74 13.58
N LEU A 13 10.84 -2.48 12.66
CA LEU A 13 12.27 -2.82 12.80
C LEU A 13 13.01 -1.90 13.78
N SER A 14 12.47 -0.71 14.05
CA SER A 14 13.04 0.25 15.02
C SER A 14 12.72 -0.12 16.48
N CYS A 15 11.86 -1.10 16.72
CA CYS A 15 11.56 -1.59 18.06
C CYS A 15 12.77 -2.35 18.66
N LYS A 16 12.97 -2.22 19.98
CA LYS A 16 14.11 -2.80 20.70
C LYS A 16 14.24 -4.32 20.55
N ASN A 17 13.12 -5.04 20.48
CA ASN A 17 13.07 -6.49 20.38
C ASN A 17 11.77 -6.95 19.69
N PHE A 18 11.71 -8.25 19.35
CA PHE A 18 10.57 -8.82 18.63
C PHE A 18 9.25 -8.70 19.40
N ARG A 19 9.25 -8.83 20.73
CA ARG A 19 8.04 -8.73 21.56
C ARG A 19 7.47 -7.32 21.53
N ASP A 20 8.34 -6.31 21.58
CA ASP A 20 7.91 -4.91 21.50
C ASP A 20 7.39 -4.58 20.10
N SER A 21 7.98 -5.15 19.05
CA SER A 21 7.48 -5.04 17.67
C SER A 21 6.07 -5.67 17.51
N GLN A 22 5.85 -6.86 18.10
CA GLN A 22 4.54 -7.50 18.13
C GLN A 22 3.49 -6.67 18.88
N LYS A 23 3.84 -6.14 20.06
CA LYS A 23 2.97 -5.24 20.82
C LYS A 23 2.64 -3.99 20.03
N ASN A 24 3.63 -3.38 19.37
CA ASN A 24 3.40 -2.21 18.52
C ASN A 24 2.38 -2.50 17.41
N MET A 25 2.53 -3.64 16.73
CA MET A 25 1.64 -4.06 15.66
C MET A 25 0.20 -4.31 16.14
N ILE A 26 0.03 -5.02 17.26
CA ILE A 26 -1.29 -5.32 17.82
C ILE A 26 -1.95 -4.04 18.33
N THR A 27 -1.24 -3.23 19.12
CA THR A 27 -1.78 -1.97 19.68
C THR A 27 -2.18 -1.01 18.57
N SER A 28 -1.35 -0.87 17.53
CA SER A 28 -1.65 -0.03 16.38
C SER A 28 -2.88 -0.55 15.61
N GLY A 29 -3.00 -1.88 15.43
CA GLY A 29 -4.18 -2.48 14.79
C GLY A 29 -5.47 -2.23 15.57
N ILE A 30 -5.45 -2.40 16.90
CA ILE A 30 -6.60 -2.16 17.77
C ILE A 30 -6.99 -0.67 17.74
N LEU A 31 -6.03 0.24 17.92
CA LEU A 31 -6.29 1.68 17.87
C LEU A 31 -6.84 2.11 16.50
N GLN A 32 -6.28 1.60 15.41
CA GLN A 32 -6.74 1.90 14.06
C GLN A 32 -8.20 1.48 13.84
N PHE A 33 -8.59 0.31 14.36
CA PHE A 33 -9.98 -0.16 14.29
C PHE A 33 -10.94 0.84 14.93
N PHE A 34 -10.66 1.30 16.15
CA PHE A 34 -11.50 2.28 16.84
C PHE A 34 -11.52 3.63 16.13
N VAL A 35 -10.38 4.11 15.63
CA VAL A 35 -10.29 5.38 14.90
C VAL A 35 -11.12 5.32 13.62
N ILE A 36 -11.01 4.25 12.83
CA ILE A 36 -11.81 4.07 11.60
C ILE A 36 -13.30 4.05 11.96
N LEU A 37 -13.70 3.31 12.99
CA LEU A 37 -15.09 3.24 13.43
C LEU A 37 -15.64 4.63 13.80
N LEU A 38 -14.85 5.44 14.51
CA LEU A 38 -15.22 6.83 14.86
C LEU A 38 -15.42 7.70 13.61
N PHE A 39 -14.53 7.61 12.61
CA PHE A 39 -14.68 8.37 11.36
C PHE A 39 -15.88 7.92 10.52
N LEU A 40 -16.18 6.61 10.48
CA LEU A 40 -17.36 6.09 9.79
C LEU A 40 -18.65 6.55 10.47
N MET A 41 -18.73 6.46 11.80
CA MET A 41 -19.87 6.99 12.55
C MET A 41 -20.04 8.48 12.34
N LEU A 42 -18.94 9.24 12.37
CA LEU A 42 -18.97 10.68 12.08
C LEU A 42 -19.52 10.97 10.67
N GLY A 43 -19.08 10.22 9.66
CA GLY A 43 -19.60 10.35 8.29
C GLY A 43 -21.11 10.16 8.23
N VAL A 44 -21.65 9.11 8.86
CA VAL A 44 -23.10 8.86 8.94
C VAL A 44 -23.81 10.03 9.64
N LEU A 45 -23.27 10.49 10.77
CA LEU A 45 -23.86 11.61 11.51
C LEU A 45 -23.91 12.90 10.67
N LEU A 46 -22.86 13.19 9.91
CA LEU A 46 -22.84 14.36 9.02
C LEU A 46 -23.89 14.25 7.91
N TYR A 47 -24.07 13.08 7.30
CA TYR A 47 -25.13 12.86 6.32
C TYR A 47 -26.53 13.01 6.92
N THR A 48 -26.74 12.54 8.16
CA THR A 48 -28.03 12.74 8.84
C THR A 48 -28.26 14.20 9.20
N PHE A 49 -27.20 14.93 9.57
CA PHE A 49 -27.26 16.35 9.88
C PHE A 49 -27.63 17.18 8.64
N THR A 50 -26.98 16.95 7.49
CA THR A 50 -27.30 17.68 6.26
C THR A 50 -28.73 17.42 5.80
N ALA A 51 -29.19 16.18 5.89
CA ALA A 51 -30.57 15.81 5.58
C ALA A 51 -31.58 16.55 6.49
N GLN A 52 -31.30 16.66 7.79
CA GLN A 52 -32.17 17.36 8.74
C GLN A 52 -32.18 18.88 8.56
N GLN A 53 -31.05 19.47 8.18
CA GLN A 53 -30.91 20.91 7.96
C GLN A 53 -31.27 21.36 6.54
N GLY A 54 -31.63 20.43 5.65
CA GLY A 54 -31.91 20.74 4.25
C GLY A 54 -30.68 21.21 3.45
N ILE A 55 -29.47 20.82 3.89
CA ILE A 55 -28.21 21.16 3.24
C ILE A 55 -27.97 20.16 2.11
N ILE A 56 -27.63 20.68 0.92
CA ILE A 56 -27.28 19.85 -0.23
C ILE A 56 -25.89 19.24 -0.01
N ASN A 57 -25.79 17.92 -0.11
CA ASN A 57 -24.52 17.21 -0.01
C ASN A 57 -23.62 17.52 -1.23
N PRO A 58 -22.29 17.51 -1.06
CA PRO A 58 -21.37 17.72 -2.16
C PRO A 58 -21.36 16.49 -3.08
N ASP A 59 -20.95 16.69 -4.34
CA ASP A 59 -20.84 15.62 -5.33
C ASP A 59 -19.83 14.54 -4.90
N LYS A 60 -18.76 14.96 -4.21
CA LYS A 60 -17.74 14.05 -3.66
C LYS A 60 -17.91 13.90 -2.15
N SER A 61 -18.02 12.65 -1.71
CA SER A 61 -18.31 12.32 -0.30
C SER A 61 -17.23 12.77 0.69
N ASP A 62 -15.98 12.88 0.26
CA ASP A 62 -14.83 13.35 1.05
C ASP A 62 -14.87 14.87 1.34
N GLU A 63 -15.64 15.64 0.58
CA GLU A 63 -15.83 17.08 0.78
C GLU A 63 -16.87 17.41 1.86
N LEU A 64 -17.68 16.43 2.28
CA LEU A 64 -18.78 16.64 3.23
C LEU A 64 -18.28 17.20 4.57
N PHE A 65 -17.27 16.57 5.18
CA PHE A 65 -16.79 17.01 6.48
C PHE A 65 -16.12 18.39 6.41
N PRO A 66 -15.20 18.69 5.47
CA PRO A 66 -14.69 20.04 5.27
C PRO A 66 -15.79 21.09 5.09
N MET A 67 -16.80 20.80 4.26
CA MET A 67 -17.93 21.70 4.00
C MET A 67 -18.71 22.03 5.27
N ILE A 68 -19.02 21.03 6.10
CA ILE A 68 -19.75 21.26 7.35
C ILE A 68 -18.87 21.97 8.40
N ALA A 69 -17.61 21.57 8.53
CA ALA A 69 -16.69 22.13 9.52
C ALA A 69 -16.29 23.58 9.24
N THR A 70 -16.25 24.00 7.98
CA THR A 70 -15.78 25.34 7.56
C THR A 70 -16.86 26.22 6.96
N GLY A 71 -18.01 25.67 6.57
CA GLY A 71 -19.13 26.42 5.97
C GLY A 71 -20.00 27.21 6.94
N GLY A 72 -19.60 27.35 8.20
CA GLY A 72 -20.34 28.11 9.22
C GLY A 72 -21.49 27.34 9.89
N TYR A 73 -21.63 26.03 9.63
CA TYR A 73 -22.65 25.18 10.26
C TYR A 73 -22.31 24.76 11.69
N PHE A 74 -21.02 24.71 12.03
CA PHE A 74 -20.51 24.41 13.36
C PHE A 74 -19.82 25.63 14.00
N PRO A 75 -19.65 25.64 15.33
CA PRO A 75 -18.84 26.66 16.00
C PRO A 75 -17.44 26.75 15.38
N ALA A 76 -16.92 27.98 15.22
CA ALA A 76 -15.64 28.22 14.54
C ALA A 76 -14.46 27.40 15.10
N ILE A 77 -14.48 27.09 16.41
CA ILE A 77 -13.47 26.25 17.05
C ILE A 77 -13.39 24.84 16.44
N VAL A 78 -14.52 24.27 16.00
CA VAL A 78 -14.56 22.95 15.37
C VAL A 78 -13.84 22.99 14.03
N GLY A 79 -14.10 24.01 13.21
CA GLY A 79 -13.40 24.23 11.95
C GLY A 79 -11.89 24.42 12.14
N ILE A 80 -11.48 25.20 13.14
CA ILE A 80 -10.06 25.39 13.47
C ILE A 80 -9.39 24.07 13.86
N LEU A 81 -10.00 23.33 14.80
CA LEU A 81 -9.46 22.03 15.25
C LEU A 81 -9.41 21.02 14.10
N PHE A 82 -10.42 21.01 13.22
CA PHE A 82 -10.44 20.18 12.03
C PHE A 82 -9.27 20.48 11.10
N ILE A 83 -9.05 21.75 10.75
CA ILE A 83 -7.95 22.15 9.86
C ILE A 83 -6.59 21.83 10.47
N ILE A 84 -6.40 22.09 11.77
CA ILE A 84 -5.15 21.73 12.48
C ILE A 84 -4.92 20.22 12.43
N GLY A 85 -5.95 19.42 12.74
CA GLY A 85 -5.87 17.96 12.71
C GLY A 85 -5.60 17.41 11.31
N LEU A 86 -6.28 17.95 10.30
CA LEU A 86 -6.12 17.57 8.89
C LEU A 86 -4.70 17.85 8.40
N ILE A 87 -4.18 19.07 8.63
CA ILE A 87 -2.83 19.46 8.23
C ILE A 87 -1.79 18.64 8.99
N SER A 88 -1.98 18.43 10.30
CA SER A 88 -1.07 17.62 11.12
C SER A 88 -0.99 16.18 10.62
N SER A 89 -2.14 15.56 10.34
CA SER A 89 -2.23 14.20 9.80
C SER A 89 -1.57 14.09 8.42
N ALA A 90 -1.91 15.01 7.51
CA ALA A 90 -1.35 15.04 6.15
C ALA A 90 0.17 15.25 6.16
N TYR A 91 0.67 16.15 7.01
CA TYR A 91 2.11 16.41 7.16
C TYR A 91 2.85 15.18 7.68
N SER A 92 2.30 14.50 8.69
CA SER A 92 2.91 13.28 9.23
C SER A 92 2.97 12.16 8.19
N ALA A 93 1.89 11.95 7.42
CA ALA A 93 1.84 10.90 6.40
C ALA A 93 2.73 11.21 5.19
N ALA A 94 2.70 12.45 4.70
CA ALA A 94 3.54 12.88 3.58
C ALA A 94 5.03 12.82 3.95
N GLY A 95 5.39 13.22 5.18
CA GLY A 95 6.76 13.17 5.68
C GLY A 95 7.31 11.74 5.75
N SER A 96 6.51 10.78 6.25
CA SER A 96 6.94 9.38 6.32
C SER A 96 7.06 8.76 4.93
N ALA A 97 6.08 8.99 4.04
CA ALA A 97 6.11 8.52 2.67
C ALA A 97 7.32 9.06 1.89
N LEU A 98 7.62 10.36 2.02
CA LEU A 98 8.76 10.98 1.37
C LEU A 98 10.10 10.41 1.87
N THR A 99 10.19 10.12 3.17
CA THR A 99 11.36 9.49 3.78
C THR A 99 11.55 8.05 3.30
N ALA A 100 10.46 7.29 3.23
CA ALA A 100 10.46 5.93 2.69
C ALA A 100 10.95 5.91 1.22
N LEU A 101 10.37 6.75 0.36
CA LEU A 101 10.78 6.89 -1.05
C LEU A 101 12.25 7.29 -1.20
N THR A 102 12.69 8.28 -0.42
CA THR A 102 14.09 8.73 -0.42
C THR A 102 15.03 7.58 -0.05
N THR A 103 14.65 6.79 0.96
CA THR A 103 15.45 5.67 1.46
C THR A 103 15.50 4.54 0.43
N SER A 104 14.35 4.06 -0.06
CA SER A 104 14.30 3.00 -1.07
C SER A 104 15.06 3.39 -2.32
N PHE A 105 14.92 4.62 -2.81
CA PHE A 105 15.66 5.06 -3.99
C PHE A 105 17.17 5.16 -3.75
N THR A 106 17.58 5.69 -2.59
CA THR A 106 19.01 5.84 -2.28
C THR A 106 19.69 4.48 -2.06
N VAL A 107 19.02 3.55 -1.37
CA VAL A 107 19.58 2.26 -0.97
C VAL A 107 19.41 1.21 -2.06
N ASP A 108 18.23 1.09 -2.65
CA ASP A 108 17.88 -0.02 -3.54
C ASP A 108 18.22 0.31 -5.01
N ILE A 109 17.92 1.53 -5.46
CA ILE A 109 18.16 1.97 -6.84
C ILE A 109 19.58 2.50 -7.03
N LEU A 110 19.97 3.51 -6.25
CA LEU A 110 21.31 4.12 -6.37
C LEU A 110 22.42 3.28 -5.73
N LYS A 111 22.07 2.28 -4.90
CA LYS A 111 23.02 1.45 -4.15
C LYS A 111 24.09 2.26 -3.42
N ALA A 112 23.72 3.46 -2.96
CA ALA A 112 24.66 4.45 -2.45
C ALA A 112 25.12 4.13 -1.02
N HIS A 113 24.51 3.15 -0.34
CA HIS A 113 24.85 2.73 1.03
C HIS A 113 26.31 2.29 1.22
N LYS A 114 27.03 1.99 0.12
CA LYS A 114 28.47 1.63 0.15
C LYS A 114 29.41 2.83 0.05
N LYS A 115 28.89 4.04 -0.13
CA LYS A 115 29.70 5.26 -0.26
C LYS A 115 30.03 5.84 1.11
N GLU A 116 31.08 6.64 1.17
CA GLU A 116 31.47 7.40 2.36
C GLU A 116 30.33 8.29 2.87
N GLU A 117 30.19 8.42 4.18
CA GLU A 117 29.04 9.07 4.83
C GLU A 117 28.85 10.54 4.39
N ALA A 118 29.95 11.28 4.17
CA ALA A 118 29.88 12.66 3.68
C ALA A 118 29.27 12.77 2.28
N ILE A 119 29.56 11.82 1.40
CA ILE A 119 29.00 11.75 0.05
C ILE A 119 27.55 11.25 0.12
N LEU A 120 27.29 10.24 0.94
CA LEU A 120 25.97 9.65 1.12
C LEU A 120 24.96 10.69 1.64
N SER A 121 25.36 11.52 2.61
CA SER A 121 24.52 12.61 3.15
C SER A 121 24.12 13.61 2.06
N LYS A 122 25.04 14.01 1.17
CA LYS A 122 24.75 14.90 0.04
C LYS A 122 23.78 14.25 -0.95
N ILE A 123 23.96 12.96 -1.24
CA ILE A 123 23.07 12.20 -2.14
C ILE A 123 21.66 12.14 -1.53
N ARG A 124 21.52 11.74 -0.26
CA ARG A 124 20.22 11.67 0.43
C ARG A 124 19.48 13.00 0.37
N LYS A 125 20.15 14.13 0.64
CA LYS A 125 19.53 15.47 0.56
C LYS A 125 19.02 15.80 -0.84
N ARG A 126 19.84 15.53 -1.88
CA ARG A 126 19.44 15.78 -3.28
C ARG A 126 18.27 14.89 -3.71
N VAL A 127 18.31 13.61 -3.36
CA VAL A 127 17.22 12.66 -3.62
C VAL A 127 15.95 13.09 -2.89
N HIS A 128 16.04 13.50 -1.63
CA HIS A 128 14.89 13.94 -0.84
C HIS A 128 14.18 15.15 -1.47
N ILE A 129 14.94 16.16 -1.89
CA ILE A 129 14.39 17.32 -2.61
C ILE A 129 13.76 16.88 -3.94
N GLY A 130 14.43 16.03 -4.71
CA GLY A 130 13.90 15.49 -5.96
C GLY A 130 12.58 14.73 -5.75
N MET A 131 12.51 13.87 -4.73
CA MET A 131 11.31 13.14 -4.37
C MET A 131 10.18 14.07 -3.92
N ALA A 132 10.48 15.16 -3.20
CA ALA A 132 9.48 16.13 -2.77
C ALA A 132 8.84 16.82 -3.99
N ILE A 133 9.65 17.23 -4.97
CA ILE A 133 9.18 17.84 -6.21
C ILE A 133 8.33 16.84 -7.01
N VAL A 134 8.80 15.60 -7.17
CA VAL A 134 8.06 14.55 -7.90
C VAL A 134 6.73 14.24 -7.20
N MET A 135 6.73 14.12 -5.87
CA MET A 135 5.51 13.89 -5.10
C MET A 135 4.51 15.03 -5.28
N GLY A 136 4.96 16.28 -5.22
CA GLY A 136 4.11 17.45 -5.47
C GLY A 136 3.53 17.46 -6.89
N LEU A 137 4.33 17.12 -7.90
CA LEU A 137 3.87 17.00 -9.29
C LEU A 137 2.82 15.89 -9.45
N VAL A 138 3.05 14.72 -8.86
CA VAL A 138 2.10 13.60 -8.90
C VAL A 138 0.80 13.99 -8.22
N ILE A 139 0.82 14.65 -7.06
CA ILE A 139 -0.39 15.14 -6.39
C ILE A 139 -1.14 16.13 -7.28
N PHE A 140 -0.43 17.06 -7.92
CA PHE A 140 -1.03 18.04 -8.82
C PHE A 140 -1.69 17.37 -10.04
N VAL A 141 -0.98 16.46 -10.71
CA VAL A 141 -1.52 15.71 -11.86
C VAL A 141 -2.71 14.86 -11.43
N PHE A 142 -2.62 14.17 -10.29
CA PHE A 142 -3.69 13.36 -9.75
C PHE A 142 -4.96 14.19 -9.52
N ASN A 143 -4.83 15.41 -8.95
CA ASN A 143 -5.95 16.31 -8.76
C ASN A 143 -6.62 16.73 -10.08
N LEU A 144 -5.87 16.85 -11.18
CA LEU A 144 -6.43 17.21 -12.50
C LEU A 144 -7.20 16.06 -13.16
N VAL A 145 -6.79 14.81 -12.93
CA VAL A 145 -7.34 13.65 -13.63
C VAL A 145 -8.38 12.88 -12.82
N ASN A 146 -8.39 13.04 -11.49
CA ASN A 146 -9.25 12.26 -10.61
C ASN A 146 -10.67 12.85 -10.51
N SER A 147 -11.65 12.10 -11.02
CA SER A 147 -13.07 12.47 -10.98
C SER A 147 -13.85 11.78 -9.85
N THR A 148 -13.29 10.74 -9.21
CA THR A 148 -13.94 10.01 -8.11
C THR A 148 -13.52 10.56 -6.75
N SER A 149 -14.10 10.03 -5.66
CA SER A 149 -13.60 10.31 -4.32
C SER A 149 -12.11 9.92 -4.22
N VAL A 150 -11.32 10.68 -3.47
CA VAL A 150 -9.89 10.41 -3.33
C VAL A 150 -9.66 9.03 -2.68
N ILE A 151 -10.53 8.65 -1.76
CA ILE A 151 -10.48 7.37 -1.05
C ILE A 151 -10.63 6.19 -2.02
N ASP A 152 -11.64 6.22 -2.89
CA ASP A 152 -11.89 5.11 -3.83
C ASP A 152 -10.74 4.97 -4.83
N ALA A 153 -10.20 6.10 -5.31
CA ALA A 153 -9.08 6.12 -6.23
C ALA A 153 -7.81 5.54 -5.59
N ILE A 154 -7.50 5.90 -4.34
CA ILE A 154 -6.37 5.35 -3.59
C ILE A 154 -6.53 3.85 -3.38
N TYR A 155 -7.71 3.37 -2.94
CA TYR A 155 -7.94 1.94 -2.71
C TYR A 155 -7.88 1.13 -4.00
N THR A 156 -8.39 1.67 -5.11
CA THR A 156 -8.29 1.05 -6.43
C THR A 156 -6.83 0.93 -6.85
N LEU A 157 -6.07 2.02 -6.78
CA LEU A 157 -4.64 2.03 -7.11
C LEU A 157 -3.84 1.06 -6.22
N ALA A 158 -4.12 1.05 -4.92
CA ALA A 158 -3.53 0.13 -3.96
C ALA A 158 -3.85 -1.33 -4.31
N SER A 159 -5.08 -1.64 -4.74
CA SER A 159 -5.48 -3.00 -5.13
C SER A 159 -4.73 -3.50 -6.36
N TYR A 160 -4.50 -2.63 -7.35
CA TYR A 160 -3.74 -2.98 -8.55
C TYR A 160 -2.23 -3.14 -8.28
N THR A 161 -1.67 -2.31 -7.40
CA THR A 161 -0.21 -2.25 -7.16
C THR A 161 0.25 -3.17 -6.02
N TYR A 162 -0.46 -3.21 -4.89
CA TYR A 162 -0.11 -4.09 -3.77
C TYR A 162 -0.54 -5.54 -3.99
N GLY A 163 -1.48 -5.83 -4.88
CA GLY A 163 -1.89 -7.19 -5.20
C GLY A 163 -0.71 -8.09 -5.57
N PRO A 164 0.10 -7.75 -6.60
CA PRO A 164 1.25 -8.55 -7.00
C PRO A 164 2.31 -8.65 -5.91
N ILE A 165 2.58 -7.57 -5.19
CA ILE A 165 3.56 -7.55 -4.09
C ILE A 165 3.13 -8.51 -2.99
N LEU A 166 1.84 -8.48 -2.62
CA LEU A 166 1.26 -9.40 -1.64
C LEU A 166 1.34 -10.85 -2.10
N GLY A 167 1.02 -11.13 -3.38
CA GLY A 167 1.13 -12.47 -3.96
C GLY A 167 2.56 -13.01 -3.98
N LEU A 168 3.54 -12.18 -4.36
CA LEU A 168 4.96 -12.51 -4.34
C LEU A 168 5.45 -12.83 -2.92
N PHE A 169 5.08 -11.99 -1.95
CA PHE A 169 5.50 -12.16 -0.57
C PHE A 169 4.86 -13.39 0.09
N ALA A 170 3.56 -13.59 -0.15
CA ALA A 170 2.85 -14.79 0.30
C ALA A 170 3.48 -16.06 -0.31
N PHE A 171 3.83 -16.04 -1.60
CA PHE A 171 4.52 -17.16 -2.24
C PHE A 171 5.87 -17.43 -1.57
N GLY A 172 6.69 -16.40 -1.34
CA GLY A 172 7.99 -16.55 -0.68
C GLY A 172 7.92 -17.06 0.77
N ILE A 173 6.85 -16.72 1.51
CA ILE A 173 6.64 -17.22 2.89
C ILE A 173 6.16 -18.66 2.90
N PHE A 174 5.15 -18.99 2.09
CA PHE A 174 4.48 -20.28 2.14
C PHE A 174 5.13 -21.35 1.25
N THR A 175 5.87 -20.96 0.22
CA THR A 175 6.47 -21.87 -0.76
C THR A 175 7.99 -21.78 -0.72
N LYS A 176 8.65 -22.91 -0.42
CA LYS A 176 10.13 -23.02 -0.38
C LYS A 176 10.76 -23.32 -1.76
N LYS A 177 9.98 -23.31 -2.83
CA LYS A 177 10.41 -23.74 -4.17
C LYS A 177 10.95 -22.57 -4.98
N GLN A 178 12.03 -22.81 -5.72
CA GLN A 178 12.59 -21.80 -6.62
C GLN A 178 11.73 -21.66 -7.88
N VAL A 179 11.53 -20.43 -8.32
CA VAL A 179 10.82 -20.10 -9.57
C VAL A 179 11.80 -19.59 -10.62
N TYR A 180 11.32 -19.47 -11.86
CA TYR A 180 12.11 -18.82 -12.92
C TYR A 180 12.02 -17.28 -12.80
N ASP A 181 13.03 -16.68 -12.17
CA ASP A 181 13.10 -15.23 -11.87
C ASP A 181 12.79 -14.32 -13.08
N LYS A 182 13.20 -14.74 -14.28
CA LYS A 182 12.96 -13.98 -15.53
C LYS A 182 11.48 -13.72 -15.81
N TYR A 183 10.58 -14.61 -15.38
CA TYR A 183 9.15 -14.51 -15.67
C TYR A 183 8.36 -13.83 -14.54
N ILE A 184 8.99 -13.52 -13.40
CA ILE A 184 8.32 -12.85 -12.28
C ILE A 184 7.70 -11.49 -12.69
N PRO A 185 8.40 -10.59 -13.40
CA PRO A 185 7.81 -9.32 -13.83
C PRO A 185 6.62 -9.50 -14.77
N VAL A 186 6.64 -10.55 -15.60
CA VAL A 186 5.54 -10.87 -16.52
C VAL A 186 4.28 -11.22 -15.72
N VAL A 187 4.40 -12.08 -14.70
CA VAL A 187 3.27 -12.45 -13.83
C VAL A 187 2.75 -11.22 -13.07
N ALA A 188 3.65 -10.37 -12.56
CA ALA A 188 3.28 -9.18 -11.82
C ALA A 188 2.52 -8.13 -12.65
N ILE A 189 2.67 -8.13 -13.99
CA ILE A 189 1.92 -7.28 -14.92
C ILE A 189 0.64 -7.99 -15.40
N LEU A 190 0.73 -9.29 -15.68
CA LEU A 190 -0.40 -10.08 -16.17
C LEU A 190 -1.53 -10.14 -15.13
N SER A 191 -1.18 -10.25 -13.84
CA SER A 191 -2.17 -10.36 -12.77
C SER A 191 -3.10 -9.12 -12.67
N PRO A 192 -2.59 -7.87 -12.59
CA PRO A 192 -3.40 -6.66 -12.74
C PRO A 192 -4.25 -6.62 -14.01
N LEU A 193 -3.72 -7.06 -15.15
CA LEU A 193 -4.47 -7.08 -16.42
C LEU A 193 -5.64 -8.06 -16.37
N LEU A 194 -5.43 -9.26 -15.82
CA LEU A 194 -6.50 -10.24 -15.61
C LEU A 194 -7.56 -9.70 -14.65
N CYS A 195 -7.13 -9.05 -13.57
CA CYS A 195 -8.01 -8.35 -12.64
C CYS A 195 -8.84 -7.26 -13.32
N TYR A 196 -8.23 -6.46 -14.21
CA TYR A 196 -8.95 -5.44 -14.98
C TYR A 196 -10.01 -6.04 -15.90
N VAL A 197 -9.67 -7.12 -16.62
CA VAL A 197 -10.64 -7.83 -17.47
C VAL A 197 -11.79 -8.40 -16.64
N LEU A 198 -11.49 -9.02 -15.49
CA LEU A 198 -12.49 -9.54 -14.57
C LEU A 198 -13.40 -8.44 -14.04
N GLN A 199 -12.84 -7.34 -13.58
CA GLN A 199 -13.61 -6.21 -13.07
C GLN A 199 -14.58 -5.67 -14.13
N ARG A 200 -14.11 -5.48 -15.37
CA ARG A 200 -14.93 -4.97 -16.47
C ARG A 200 -16.06 -5.92 -16.90
N ASN A 201 -15.86 -7.23 -16.78
CA ASN A 201 -16.87 -8.23 -17.15
C ASN A 201 -17.67 -8.76 -15.95
N SER A 202 -17.35 -8.32 -14.73
CA SER A 202 -17.88 -8.90 -13.50
C SER A 202 -19.41 -8.81 -13.42
N GLU A 203 -19.98 -7.67 -13.80
CA GLU A 203 -21.43 -7.46 -13.79
C GLU A 203 -22.16 -8.44 -14.72
N ALA A 204 -21.58 -8.72 -15.90
CA ALA A 204 -22.16 -9.67 -16.86
C ALA A 204 -21.95 -11.13 -16.44
N TRP A 205 -20.79 -11.47 -15.86
CA TRP A 205 -20.41 -12.86 -15.54
C TRP A 205 -20.94 -13.32 -14.19
N PHE A 206 -21.14 -12.41 -13.24
CA PHE A 206 -21.55 -12.71 -11.86
C PHE A 206 -22.92 -12.12 -11.51
N ALA A 207 -23.83 -12.07 -12.50
CA ALA A 207 -25.24 -11.70 -12.30
C ALA A 207 -25.44 -10.34 -11.57
N GLY A 208 -24.70 -9.32 -11.98
CA GLY A 208 -24.76 -7.97 -11.41
C GLY A 208 -23.74 -7.67 -10.32
N TYR A 209 -22.92 -8.64 -9.90
CA TYR A 209 -21.90 -8.41 -8.88
C TYR A 209 -20.72 -7.60 -9.42
N GLN A 210 -20.40 -6.49 -8.74
CA GLN A 210 -19.28 -5.61 -9.11
C GLN A 210 -18.09 -5.82 -8.18
N ILE A 211 -16.99 -6.31 -8.75
CA ILE A 211 -15.72 -6.46 -8.03
C ILE A 211 -15.12 -5.07 -7.79
N SER A 212 -15.06 -4.67 -6.52
CA SER A 212 -14.42 -3.43 -6.07
C SER A 212 -13.12 -3.75 -5.31
N TYR A 213 -13.09 -3.58 -3.99
CA TYR A 213 -11.86 -3.72 -3.19
C TYR A 213 -11.34 -5.15 -3.02
N GLU A 214 -12.18 -6.15 -3.28
CA GLU A 214 -11.76 -7.57 -3.30
C GLU A 214 -10.71 -7.86 -4.37
N LEU A 215 -10.57 -6.95 -5.34
CA LEU A 215 -9.55 -6.99 -6.38
C LEU A 215 -8.13 -7.17 -5.81
N LEU A 216 -7.84 -6.60 -4.63
CA LEU A 216 -6.54 -6.78 -3.98
C LEU A 216 -6.23 -8.26 -3.71
N ILE A 217 -7.19 -8.98 -3.13
CA ILE A 217 -7.03 -10.40 -2.77
C ILE A 217 -7.00 -11.24 -4.05
N LEU A 218 -7.85 -10.94 -5.02
CA LEU A 218 -7.86 -11.62 -6.32
C LEU A 218 -6.52 -11.46 -7.05
N ASN A 219 -5.99 -10.23 -7.11
CA ASN A 219 -4.71 -9.93 -7.74
C ASN A 219 -3.54 -10.63 -7.03
N ALA A 220 -3.55 -10.67 -5.70
CA ALA A 220 -2.58 -11.47 -4.94
C ALA A 220 -2.69 -12.96 -5.25
N SER A 221 -3.90 -13.50 -5.36
CA SER A 221 -4.14 -14.91 -5.68
C SER A 221 -3.68 -15.28 -7.10
N PHE A 222 -3.94 -14.44 -8.09
CA PHE A 222 -3.47 -14.66 -9.47
C PHE A 222 -1.95 -14.59 -9.57
N THR A 223 -1.33 -13.65 -8.87
CA THR A 223 0.13 -13.58 -8.80
C THR A 223 0.72 -14.83 -8.14
N PHE A 224 0.16 -15.27 -7.01
CA PHE A 224 0.60 -16.49 -6.33
C PHE A 224 0.44 -17.72 -7.23
N ALA A 225 -0.71 -17.88 -7.90
CA ALA A 225 -0.96 -18.98 -8.81
C ALA A 225 -0.01 -18.96 -10.03
N GLY A 226 0.25 -17.79 -10.60
CA GLY A 226 1.22 -17.62 -11.68
C GLY A 226 2.63 -18.05 -11.27
N LEU A 227 3.04 -17.74 -10.05
CA LEU A 227 4.33 -18.20 -9.50
C LEU A 227 4.38 -19.72 -9.30
N CYS A 228 3.27 -20.34 -8.88
CA CYS A 228 3.17 -21.80 -8.77
C CYS A 228 3.42 -22.50 -10.11
N VAL A 229 2.94 -21.94 -11.22
CA VAL A 229 3.18 -22.49 -12.57
C VAL A 229 4.66 -22.37 -12.98
N LEU A 230 5.36 -21.35 -12.46
CA LEU A 230 6.76 -21.08 -12.76
C LEU A 230 7.76 -21.81 -11.85
N ILE A 231 7.29 -22.73 -11.00
CA ILE A 231 8.16 -23.53 -10.14
C ILE A 231 9.13 -24.35 -11.00
N ARG A 232 10.43 -24.22 -10.73
CA ARG A 232 11.46 -25.04 -11.36
C ARG A 232 11.27 -26.49 -10.92
N LYS A 233 11.28 -27.42 -11.88
CA LYS A 233 11.41 -28.84 -11.55
C LYS A 233 12.78 -29.08 -10.93
N GLU A 234 12.82 -29.63 -9.72
CA GLU A 234 14.08 -30.04 -9.09
C GLU A 234 14.82 -31.02 -10.00
N LYS A 235 16.07 -30.70 -10.36
CA LYS A 235 16.97 -31.71 -10.93
C LYS A 235 17.21 -32.74 -9.83
N LYS A 236 16.70 -33.96 -10.01
CA LYS A 236 17.16 -35.12 -9.23
C LYS A 236 18.68 -35.21 -9.40
N VAL A 237 19.44 -34.87 -8.36
CA VAL A 237 20.86 -35.18 -8.32
C VAL A 237 20.95 -36.71 -8.32
N GLY A 238 21.46 -37.27 -9.41
CA GLY A 238 21.71 -38.70 -9.51
C GLY A 238 22.61 -39.11 -8.35
N VAL A 239 22.16 -40.10 -7.59
CA VAL A 239 22.95 -40.73 -6.53
C VAL A 239 24.20 -41.30 -7.20
N SER A 240 25.35 -40.66 -7.01
CA SER A 240 26.64 -41.26 -7.34
C SER A 240 26.84 -42.45 -6.40
N GLU A 241 27.05 -43.64 -6.97
CA GLU A 241 27.31 -44.88 -6.24
C GLU A 241 28.42 -44.70 -5.18
N PRO A 242 28.29 -45.35 -4.01
CA PRO A 242 29.36 -45.34 -3.02
C PRO A 242 30.58 -46.06 -3.59
N ASN A 243 31.68 -45.32 -3.67
CA ASN A 243 32.99 -45.80 -4.06
C ASN A 243 33.37 -47.00 -3.18
N LYS A 244 33.43 -48.21 -3.76
CA LYS A 244 33.97 -49.38 -3.07
C LYS A 244 35.45 -49.14 -2.83
N ILE A 245 35.81 -48.90 -1.56
CA ILE A 245 37.19 -48.92 -1.11
C ILE A 245 37.66 -50.37 -1.26
N SER A 246 38.55 -50.61 -2.23
CA SER A 246 39.31 -51.85 -2.34
C SER A 246 40.31 -51.89 -1.20
N GLU A 247 40.15 -52.85 -0.29
CA GLU A 247 41.23 -53.32 0.57
C GLU A 247 42.32 -53.92 -0.31
N GLN A 248 43.53 -53.35 -0.22
CA GLN A 248 44.83 -54.02 -0.37
C GLN A 248 45.92 -53.13 0.21
#